data_AF-A0A6G3YWM4-F1
#
_entry.id   AF-A0A6G3YWM4-F1
#
_cell.length_a   1.000
_cell.length_b   1.000
_cell.length_c   1.000
_cell.angle_alpha   90.00
_cell.angle_beta   90.00
_cell.angle_gamma   90.00
#
_symmetry.space_group_name_H-M   'P 1'
#
loop_
_entity.id
_entity.type
_entity.pdbx_description
1 polymer ?
#
loop_
_entity_poly.entity_id
_entity_poly.type
_entity_poly.pdbx_seq_one_letter_code
_entity_poly.pdbx_strand_id
1 'polypeptide(L)'
;MTHGTRSHFEAQALMELGIATNQNLNTGWLTRVIAALDTSGLIPAAAISSSLPTALLGTTDAIAMAGFEDFVLPGEADYVAILNQLYQGSTPVHGSGTKVLEALQAINASPAQRGAILEDLEELESYSDDFAYEFGRGLRLLATLAKLDVGLSVATIDYGDWDTHVDQSWQFSDLVTGLSQSLSGFYEEVTQYRDRVTVLVMTEFGRRLRANESDGTDHGFGSVMLALGKQVNGGRIYGQLRNSWILGLTWLLRQIFAAY
;
A
#
# COMPACT_ATOMS: atom_id res chain seq x y z
N MET A 1 -18.68 -8.13 -6.33
CA MET A 1 -18.48 -7.99 -7.80
C MET A 1 -19.38 -8.98 -8.51
N THR A 2 -20.08 -8.57 -9.57
CA THR A 2 -20.96 -9.44 -10.40
C THR A 2 -20.26 -9.93 -11.68
N HIS A 3 -19.10 -9.37 -12.02
CA HIS A 3 -18.25 -9.83 -13.11
C HIS A 3 -17.37 -10.99 -12.63
N GLY A 4 -17.61 -12.17 -13.19
CA GLY A 4 -16.84 -13.39 -12.94
C GLY A 4 -15.59 -13.50 -13.82
N THR A 5 -14.80 -12.42 -13.95
CA THR A 5 -13.51 -12.53 -14.64
C THR A 5 -12.61 -13.53 -13.92
N ARG A 6 -11.89 -14.34 -14.70
CA ARG A 6 -10.90 -15.30 -14.19
C ARG A 6 -9.47 -14.76 -14.24
N SER A 7 -9.30 -13.52 -14.70
CA SER A 7 -8.01 -12.84 -14.71
C SER A 7 -7.85 -12.03 -13.43
N HIS A 8 -6.87 -12.38 -12.59
CA HIS A 8 -6.56 -11.56 -11.42
C HIS A 8 -6.17 -10.14 -11.84
N PHE A 9 -5.52 -9.94 -12.99
CA PHE A 9 -5.15 -8.59 -13.47
C PHE A 9 -6.36 -7.71 -13.74
N GLU A 10 -7.41 -8.29 -14.34
CA GLU A 10 -8.65 -7.54 -14.59
C GLU A 10 -9.40 -7.28 -13.28
N ALA A 11 -9.46 -8.27 -12.37
CA ALA A 11 -10.08 -8.09 -11.06
C ALA A 11 -9.37 -7.01 -10.24
N GLN A 12 -8.04 -7.00 -10.23
CA GLN A 12 -7.21 -5.98 -9.60
C GLN A 12 -7.48 -4.61 -10.22
N ALA A 13 -7.48 -4.49 -11.56
CA ALA A 13 -7.76 -3.23 -12.23
C ALA A 13 -9.17 -2.69 -11.88
N LEU A 14 -10.19 -3.55 -11.85
CA LEU A 14 -11.55 -3.16 -11.45
C LEU A 14 -11.60 -2.67 -9.99
N MET A 15 -10.90 -3.34 -9.08
CA MET A 15 -10.77 -2.91 -7.69
C MET A 15 -10.05 -1.58 -7.54
N GLU A 16 -8.92 -1.42 -8.21
CA GLU A 16 -8.09 -0.22 -8.17
C GLU A 16 -8.74 0.97 -8.90
N LEU A 17 -9.61 0.74 -9.88
CA LEU A 17 -10.46 1.78 -10.45
C LEU A 17 -11.72 2.05 -9.62
N GLY A 18 -12.10 1.13 -8.73
CA GLY A 18 -13.32 1.20 -7.92
C GLY A 18 -14.60 1.05 -8.75
N ILE A 19 -14.59 0.17 -9.75
CA ILE A 19 -15.70 -0.07 -10.69
C ILE A 19 -16.07 -1.55 -10.77
N ALA A 20 -17.33 -1.84 -11.07
CA ALA A 20 -17.83 -3.22 -11.17
C ALA A 20 -17.69 -3.84 -12.57
N THR A 21 -17.47 -3.01 -13.58
CA THR A 21 -17.42 -3.34 -15.01
C THR A 21 -16.36 -2.46 -15.66
N ASN A 22 -15.67 -2.94 -16.69
CA ASN A 22 -14.69 -2.11 -17.41
C ASN A 22 -15.36 -0.84 -17.95
N GLN A 23 -14.81 0.30 -17.54
CA GLN A 23 -15.17 1.63 -17.99
C GLN A 23 -13.87 2.35 -18.32
N ASN A 24 -13.90 3.24 -19.31
CA ASN A 24 -12.74 4.07 -19.65
C ASN A 24 -12.59 5.19 -18.61
N LEU A 25 -12.12 4.85 -17.43
CA LEU A 25 -11.73 5.80 -16.39
C LEU A 25 -10.25 6.09 -16.50
N ASN A 26 -9.91 7.38 -16.48
CA ASN A 26 -8.53 7.86 -16.44
C ASN A 26 -8.10 8.23 -15.01
N THR A 27 -8.87 7.85 -13.99
CA THR A 27 -8.56 8.09 -12.58
C THR A 27 -8.82 6.86 -11.72
N GLY A 28 -7.91 6.59 -10.79
CA GLY A 28 -8.09 5.57 -9.77
C GLY A 28 -9.08 6.01 -8.69
N TRP A 29 -9.59 5.07 -7.90
CA TRP A 29 -10.58 5.44 -6.88
C TRP A 29 -9.95 6.22 -5.71
N LEU A 30 -8.69 5.98 -5.37
CA LEU A 30 -7.98 6.77 -4.35
C LEU A 30 -7.68 8.19 -4.82
N THR A 31 -7.37 8.38 -6.10
CA THR A 31 -7.29 9.73 -6.69
C THR A 31 -8.58 10.52 -6.44
N ARG A 32 -9.74 9.87 -6.61
CA ARG A 32 -11.04 10.51 -6.35
C ARG A 32 -11.30 10.74 -4.86
N VAL A 33 -10.82 9.86 -3.98
CA VAL A 33 -10.91 10.05 -2.53
C VAL A 33 -10.10 11.26 -2.10
N ILE A 34 -8.83 11.34 -2.47
CA ILE A 34 -7.93 12.46 -2.16
C ILE A 34 -8.57 13.79 -2.61
N ALA A 35 -9.07 13.83 -3.85
CA ALA A 35 -9.77 15.01 -4.37
C ALA A 35 -11.06 15.36 -3.59
N ALA A 36 -11.83 14.36 -3.15
CA ALA A 36 -13.06 14.58 -2.38
C ALA A 36 -12.80 15.03 -0.93
N LEU A 37 -11.66 14.64 -0.38
CA LEU A 37 -11.23 15.01 0.96
C LEU A 37 -10.57 16.38 1.04
N ASP A 38 -10.28 17.00 -0.11
CA ASP A 38 -9.58 18.29 -0.21
C ASP A 38 -8.26 18.27 0.59
N THR A 39 -7.51 17.16 0.45
CA THR A 39 -6.30 16.92 1.23
C THR A 39 -5.21 17.91 0.86
N SER A 40 -4.55 18.46 1.87
CA SER A 40 -3.38 19.33 1.72
C SER A 40 -2.17 18.73 2.43
N GLY A 41 -0.99 18.85 1.85
CA GLY A 41 0.24 18.32 2.43
C GLY A 41 1.39 18.30 1.44
N LEU A 42 2.59 18.03 1.95
CA LEU A 42 3.76 17.75 1.12
C LEU A 42 3.59 16.43 0.38
N ILE A 43 3.02 15.43 1.08
CA ILE A 43 2.75 14.10 0.53
C ILE A 43 1.32 13.68 0.90
N PRO A 44 0.28 14.15 0.18
CA PRO A 44 -1.10 13.73 0.44
C PRO A 44 -1.33 12.24 0.19
N ALA A 45 -0.62 11.67 -0.79
CA ALA A 45 -0.64 10.25 -1.06
C ALA A 45 0.73 9.63 -1.29
N ALA A 46 0.91 8.39 -0.82
CA ALA A 46 2.14 7.63 -1.00
C ALA A 46 1.84 6.21 -1.48
N ALA A 47 2.67 5.67 -2.36
CA ALA A 47 2.68 4.26 -2.72
C ALA A 47 4.02 3.66 -2.31
N ILE A 48 3.99 2.66 -1.44
CA ILE A 48 5.16 1.88 -1.07
C ILE A 48 5.43 0.84 -2.15
N SER A 49 6.00 1.31 -3.25
CA SER A 49 6.25 0.58 -4.48
C SER A 49 7.13 1.43 -5.42
N SER A 50 7.71 0.80 -6.45
CA SER A 50 8.52 1.49 -7.46
C SER A 50 7.71 2.35 -8.45
N SER A 51 6.39 2.24 -8.45
CA SER A 51 5.48 3.01 -9.29
C SER A 51 4.12 3.19 -8.64
N LEU A 52 3.34 4.19 -9.09
CA LEU A 52 1.99 4.40 -8.58
C LEU A 52 1.04 3.28 -9.08
N PRO A 53 0.23 2.67 -8.20
CA PRO A 53 -0.79 1.72 -8.60
C PRO A 53 -1.92 2.41 -9.37
N THR A 54 -2.76 1.62 -10.04
CA THR A 54 -3.95 2.12 -10.75
C THR A 54 -4.91 2.82 -9.79
N ALA A 55 -4.88 2.48 -8.50
CA ALA A 55 -5.67 3.15 -7.47
C ALA A 55 -5.38 4.65 -7.36
N LEU A 56 -4.15 5.05 -7.67
CA LEU A 56 -3.67 6.44 -7.68
C LEU A 56 -3.52 6.99 -9.11
N LEU A 57 -4.09 6.34 -10.12
CA LEU A 57 -4.03 6.80 -11.51
C LEU A 57 -4.60 8.23 -11.62
N GLY A 58 -3.89 9.09 -12.35
CA GLY A 58 -4.37 10.43 -12.71
C GLY A 58 -4.17 11.52 -11.65
N THR A 59 -3.47 11.25 -10.55
CA THR A 59 -3.11 12.26 -9.54
C THR A 59 -1.71 12.81 -9.73
N THR A 60 -1.49 14.06 -9.32
CA THR A 60 -0.15 14.67 -9.17
C THR A 60 0.27 14.84 -7.71
N ASP A 61 -0.60 14.43 -6.79
CA ASP A 61 -0.44 14.56 -5.33
C ASP A 61 -0.03 13.24 -4.66
N ALA A 62 0.42 12.28 -5.46
CA ALA A 62 0.95 11.01 -4.98
C ALA A 62 2.41 10.85 -5.37
N ILE A 63 3.16 10.18 -4.50
CA ILE A 63 4.55 9.76 -4.75
C ILE A 63 4.67 8.25 -4.64
N ALA A 64 5.56 7.66 -5.42
CA ALA A 64 5.95 6.26 -5.29
C ALA A 64 7.34 6.19 -4.64
N MET A 65 7.51 5.30 -3.66
CA MET A 65 8.75 5.07 -2.92
C MET A 65 8.83 3.60 -2.54
N ALA A 66 9.88 2.90 -2.93
CA ALA A 66 10.06 1.50 -2.60
C ALA A 66 10.58 1.31 -1.17
N GLY A 67 11.36 2.25 -0.63
CA GLY A 67 11.97 2.09 0.68
C GLY A 67 12.55 3.37 1.28
N PHE A 68 13.16 3.22 2.46
CA PHE A 68 13.81 4.32 3.19
C PHE A 68 14.99 4.93 2.43
N GLU A 69 15.65 4.13 1.60
CA GLU A 69 16.72 4.53 0.71
C GLU A 69 16.29 5.65 -0.26
N ASP A 70 15.01 5.71 -0.64
CA ASP A 70 14.47 6.76 -1.51
C ASP A 70 14.38 8.13 -0.81
N PHE A 71 14.51 8.18 0.53
CA PHE A 71 14.59 9.43 1.29
C PHE A 71 15.99 10.02 1.38
N VAL A 72 16.99 9.24 0.98
CA VAL A 72 18.39 9.65 1.03
C VAL A 72 18.82 9.94 -0.39
N LEU A 73 18.84 11.23 -0.76
CA LEU A 73 19.41 11.62 -2.05
C LEU A 73 20.91 11.27 -2.04
N PRO A 74 21.38 10.38 -2.93
CA PRO A 74 22.80 10.05 -2.99
C PRO A 74 23.59 11.25 -3.53
N GLY A 75 24.55 11.74 -2.73
CA GLY A 75 25.57 12.68 -3.18
C GLY A 75 25.81 13.91 -2.27
N GLU A 76 26.82 14.70 -2.64
CA GLU A 76 27.17 15.96 -1.97
C GLU A 76 26.08 17.03 -2.17
N ALA A 77 26.13 18.13 -1.41
CA ALA A 77 25.13 19.21 -1.42
C ALA A 77 24.76 19.74 -2.83
N ASP A 78 25.65 19.55 -3.81
CA ASP A 78 25.49 19.94 -5.20
C ASP A 78 24.33 19.22 -5.93
N TYR A 79 23.99 17.98 -5.56
CA TYR A 79 22.88 17.25 -6.23
C TYR A 79 21.52 17.84 -5.91
N VAL A 80 21.30 18.24 -4.65
CA VAL A 80 20.05 18.90 -4.24
C VAL A 80 19.89 20.24 -4.96
N ALA A 81 20.99 21.00 -5.14
CA ALA A 81 20.96 22.25 -5.89
C ALA A 81 20.59 22.02 -7.36
N ILE A 82 21.14 20.98 -8.00
CA ILE A 82 20.80 20.61 -9.39
C ILE A 82 19.33 20.22 -9.52
N LEU A 83 18.81 19.38 -8.62
CA LEU A 83 17.39 18.96 -8.65
C LEU A 83 16.45 20.15 -8.42
N ASN A 84 16.79 21.06 -7.49
CA ASN A 84 16.05 22.30 -7.31
C ASN A 84 16.02 23.14 -8.58
N GLN A 85 17.12 23.20 -9.33
CA GLN A 85 17.16 23.92 -10.61
C GLN A 85 16.35 23.20 -11.70
N LEU A 86 16.41 21.87 -11.76
CA LEU A 86 15.66 21.06 -12.72
C LEU A 86 14.14 21.24 -12.57
N TYR A 87 13.65 21.39 -11.33
CA TYR A 87 12.22 21.48 -11.02
C TYR A 87 11.67 22.92 -10.88
N GLN A 88 12.41 23.97 -11.27
CA GLN A 88 11.97 25.38 -11.18
C GLN A 88 10.86 25.84 -12.17
N GLY A 89 10.26 24.92 -12.93
CA GLY A 89 9.24 25.25 -13.93
C GLY A 89 7.80 25.24 -13.40
N SER A 90 6.83 25.39 -14.31
CA SER A 90 5.39 25.50 -13.99
C SER A 90 4.52 24.35 -14.51
N THR A 91 5.12 23.33 -15.12
CA THR A 91 4.37 22.13 -15.55
C THR A 91 4.04 21.24 -14.33
N PRO A 92 3.07 20.32 -14.44
CA PRO A 92 2.74 19.40 -13.35
C PRO A 92 3.95 18.59 -12.84
N VAL A 93 4.87 18.21 -13.72
CA VAL A 93 6.11 17.50 -13.37
C VAL A 93 7.03 18.35 -12.48
N HIS A 94 7.12 19.65 -12.75
CA HIS A 94 7.90 20.57 -11.90
C HIS A 94 7.28 20.66 -10.51
N GLY A 95 5.96 20.83 -10.42
CA GLY A 95 5.24 20.85 -9.14
C GLY A 95 5.44 19.58 -8.32
N SER A 96 5.30 18.39 -8.92
CA SER A 96 5.54 17.12 -8.25
C SER A 96 7.01 16.97 -7.80
N GLY A 97 7.97 17.39 -8.63
CA GLY A 97 9.39 17.37 -8.28
C GLY A 97 9.72 18.28 -7.08
N THR A 98 9.18 19.51 -7.06
CA THR A 98 9.34 20.43 -5.92
C THR A 98 8.77 19.85 -4.63
N LYS A 99 7.55 19.26 -4.66
CA LYS A 99 6.94 18.62 -3.49
C LYS A 99 7.79 17.49 -2.91
N VAL A 100 8.35 16.64 -3.79
CA VAL A 100 9.26 15.56 -3.37
C VAL A 100 10.49 16.15 -2.69
N LEU A 101 11.12 17.17 -3.27
CA LEU A 101 12.30 17.81 -2.66
C LEU A 101 11.99 18.47 -1.31
N GLU A 102 10.84 19.14 -1.19
CA GLU A 102 10.38 19.72 0.08
C GLU A 102 10.14 18.65 1.15
N ALA A 103 9.52 17.53 0.79
CA ALA A 103 9.33 16.40 1.70
C ALA A 103 10.67 15.81 2.16
N LEU A 104 11.61 15.59 1.23
CA LEU A 104 12.95 15.11 1.55
C LEU A 104 13.70 16.08 2.48
N GLN A 105 13.56 17.39 2.27
CA GLN A 105 14.15 18.40 3.14
C GLN A 105 13.51 18.39 4.54
N ALA A 106 12.18 18.32 4.63
CA ALA A 106 11.47 18.26 5.91
C ALA A 106 11.93 17.06 6.75
N ILE A 107 12.09 15.91 6.10
CA ILE A 107 12.54 14.66 6.72
C ILE A 107 13.99 14.77 7.20
N ASN A 108 14.87 15.32 6.35
CA ASN A 108 16.28 15.49 6.70
C ASN A 108 16.53 16.59 7.74
N ALA A 109 15.61 17.56 7.88
CA ALA A 109 15.73 18.67 8.83
C ALA A 109 15.48 18.25 10.30
N SER A 110 14.87 17.08 10.54
CA SER A 110 14.60 16.57 11.88
C SER A 110 15.58 15.46 12.25
N PRO A 111 16.52 15.70 13.19
CA PRO A 111 17.50 14.69 13.61
C PRO A 111 16.85 13.42 14.18
N ALA A 112 15.70 13.54 14.85
CA ALA A 112 14.98 12.39 15.39
C ALA A 112 14.37 11.53 14.28
N GLN A 113 13.79 12.17 13.27
CA GLN A 113 13.15 11.47 12.16
C GLN A 113 14.19 10.87 11.20
N ARG A 114 15.26 11.63 10.94
CA ARG A 114 16.44 11.12 10.23
C ARG A 114 17.12 9.99 10.99
N GLY A 115 17.20 10.07 12.32
CA GLY A 115 17.74 8.99 13.17
C GLY A 115 16.93 7.70 13.05
N ALA A 116 15.60 7.79 13.10
CA ALA A 116 14.72 6.63 12.89
C ALA A 116 14.90 6.01 11.48
N ILE A 117 15.01 6.84 10.45
CA ILE A 117 15.28 6.37 9.08
C ILE A 117 16.64 5.67 9.00
N LEU A 118 17.68 6.23 9.62
CA LEU A 118 19.02 5.63 9.63
C LEU A 118 19.07 4.32 10.43
N GLU A 119 18.35 4.24 11.55
CA GLU A 119 18.23 3.00 12.34
C GLU A 119 17.53 1.89 11.54
N ASP A 120 16.42 2.22 10.86
CA ASP A 120 15.75 1.29 9.95
C ASP A 120 16.65 0.90 8.76
N LEU A 121 17.51 1.81 8.27
CA LEU A 121 18.49 1.53 7.21
C LEU A 121 19.65 0.65 7.70
N GLU A 122 20.09 0.76 8.95
CA GLU A 122 21.15 -0.08 9.54
C GLU A 122 20.66 -1.53 9.78
N GLU A 123 19.38 -1.73 10.11
CA GLU A 123 18.78 -3.06 10.24
C GLU A 123 18.77 -3.84 8.89
N LEU A 124 18.96 -3.14 7.76
CA LEU A 124 19.03 -3.70 6.40
C LEU A 124 20.29 -4.50 6.10
N GLU A 125 21.38 -4.35 6.87
CA GLU A 125 22.61 -5.13 6.64
C GLU A 125 22.42 -6.64 6.89
N SER A 126 21.27 -7.05 7.43
CA SER A 126 20.88 -8.45 7.66
C SER A 126 19.92 -9.04 6.60
N TYR A 127 19.77 -8.35 5.47
CA TYR A 127 18.84 -8.61 4.35
C TYR A 127 18.45 -10.08 4.10
N SER A 128 17.14 -10.36 4.10
CA SER A 128 16.54 -11.54 3.51
C SER A 128 15.62 -11.13 2.36
N ASP A 129 15.60 -11.90 1.26
CA ASP A 129 14.64 -11.75 0.14
C ASP A 129 13.21 -12.19 0.53
N ASP A 130 12.79 -11.92 1.77
CA ASP A 130 11.51 -12.36 2.31
C ASP A 130 10.44 -11.27 2.12
N PHE A 131 9.35 -11.61 1.41
CA PHE A 131 8.21 -10.72 1.22
C PHE A 131 7.61 -10.22 2.55
N ALA A 132 7.61 -11.03 3.61
CA ALA A 132 7.09 -10.61 4.91
C ALA A 132 7.95 -9.51 5.53
N TYR A 133 9.27 -9.61 5.36
CA TYR A 133 10.23 -8.62 5.80
C TYR A 133 10.06 -7.30 5.04
N GLU A 134 10.04 -7.35 3.69
CA GLU A 134 9.83 -6.15 2.86
C GLU A 134 8.48 -5.48 3.12
N PHE A 135 7.42 -6.27 3.31
CA PHE A 135 6.12 -5.75 3.70
C PHE A 135 6.15 -5.05 5.07
N GLY A 136 6.83 -5.66 6.05
CA GLY A 136 7.05 -5.05 7.36
C GLY A 136 7.84 -3.74 7.28
N ARG A 137 8.91 -3.70 6.48
CA ARG A 137 9.71 -2.48 6.22
C ARG A 137 8.84 -1.36 5.63
N GLY A 138 8.05 -1.67 4.62
CA GLY A 138 7.17 -0.69 3.99
C GLY A 138 6.14 -0.13 4.96
N LEU A 139 5.62 -0.96 5.87
CA LEU A 139 4.73 -0.49 6.94
C LEU A 139 5.43 0.42 7.95
N ARG A 140 6.67 0.13 8.33
CA ARG A 140 7.46 1.04 9.18
C ARG A 140 7.68 2.38 8.49
N LEU A 141 7.96 2.37 7.19
CA LEU A 141 8.09 3.61 6.42
C LEU A 141 6.79 4.44 6.44
N LEU A 142 5.64 3.79 6.29
CA LEU A 142 4.35 4.48 6.43
C LEU A 142 4.11 5.02 7.83
N ALA A 143 4.50 4.29 8.87
CA ALA A 143 4.42 4.78 10.24
C ALA A 143 5.31 6.01 10.44
N THR A 144 6.51 6.02 9.85
CA THR A 144 7.40 7.18 9.84
C THR A 144 6.75 8.35 9.12
N LEU A 145 6.22 8.18 7.90
CA LEU A 145 5.48 9.24 7.18
C LEU A 145 4.30 9.80 7.98
N ALA A 146 3.56 8.95 8.69
CA ALA A 146 2.49 9.41 9.59
C ALA A 146 3.04 10.27 10.75
N LYS A 147 4.16 9.85 11.37
CA LYS A 147 4.83 10.58 12.47
C LYS A 147 5.49 11.88 12.00
N LEU A 148 5.87 11.98 10.72
CA LEU A 148 6.43 13.18 10.10
C LEU A 148 5.39 14.28 9.89
N ASP A 149 4.10 13.94 9.90
CA ASP A 149 2.97 14.84 9.63
C ASP A 149 3.09 15.58 8.28
N VAL A 150 3.55 14.87 7.24
CA VAL A 150 3.71 15.40 5.87
C VAL A 150 2.38 15.63 5.13
N GLY A 151 1.25 15.54 5.84
CA GLY A 151 -0.12 15.60 5.30
C GLY A 151 -0.57 14.31 4.62
N LEU A 152 0.04 13.16 4.98
CA LEU A 152 -0.33 11.85 4.44
C LEU A 152 -1.80 11.56 4.76
N SER A 153 -2.60 11.43 3.71
CA SER A 153 -4.03 11.14 3.79
C SER A 153 -4.36 9.75 3.28
N VAL A 154 -3.66 9.32 2.22
CA VAL A 154 -3.84 7.99 1.64
C VAL A 154 -2.48 7.33 1.42
N ALA A 155 -2.38 6.02 1.68
CA ALA A 155 -1.23 5.27 1.19
C ALA A 155 -1.59 3.89 0.65
N THR A 156 -0.72 3.35 -0.19
CA THR A 156 -0.84 1.98 -0.72
C THR A 156 0.44 1.20 -0.49
N ILE A 157 0.32 -0.09 -0.22
CA ILE A 157 1.44 -1.05 -0.16
C ILE A 157 0.94 -2.42 -0.61
N ASP A 158 1.81 -3.17 -1.26
CA ASP A 158 1.54 -4.55 -1.66
C ASP A 158 2.29 -5.52 -0.74
N TYR A 159 1.64 -6.63 -0.40
CA TYR A 159 2.31 -7.78 0.16
C TYR A 159 2.13 -8.93 -0.84
N GLY A 160 3.24 -9.36 -1.45
CA GLY A 160 3.26 -10.32 -2.57
C GLY A 160 3.22 -11.79 -2.16
N ASP A 161 3.47 -12.65 -3.16
CA ASP A 161 3.64 -14.11 -3.06
C ASP A 161 2.40 -14.95 -2.72
N TRP A 162 1.23 -14.34 -2.89
CA TRP A 162 -0.03 -15.00 -2.61
C TRP A 162 -0.58 -15.89 -3.73
N ASP A 163 -0.02 -15.81 -4.95
CA ASP A 163 -0.52 -16.57 -6.09
C ASP A 163 -0.05 -18.04 -6.11
N THR A 164 -0.26 -18.73 -4.99
CA THR A 164 0.21 -20.10 -4.75
C THR A 164 -0.75 -21.11 -5.39
N HIS A 165 -0.21 -22.00 -6.23
CA HIS A 165 -0.99 -23.02 -6.95
C HIS A 165 -0.82 -24.44 -6.40
N VAL A 166 0.12 -24.61 -5.48
CA VAL A 166 0.49 -25.84 -4.77
C VAL A 166 0.95 -25.43 -3.37
N ASP A 167 1.18 -26.39 -2.47
CA ASP A 167 1.87 -26.11 -1.19
C ASP A 167 1.18 -25.08 -0.26
N GLN A 168 -0.10 -24.83 -0.52
CA GLN A 168 -0.89 -23.77 0.11
C GLN A 168 -0.98 -23.89 1.63
N SER A 169 -0.92 -25.11 2.17
CA SER A 169 -1.05 -25.32 3.62
C SER A 169 0.01 -24.61 4.46
N TRP A 170 1.27 -24.60 4.01
CA TRP A 170 2.35 -23.92 4.73
C TRP A 170 2.56 -22.49 4.22
N GLN A 171 2.57 -22.27 2.89
CA GLN A 171 2.74 -20.93 2.31
C GLN A 171 1.68 -19.96 2.81
N PHE A 172 0.41 -20.38 2.85
CA PHE A 172 -0.66 -19.53 3.38
C PHE A 172 -0.48 -19.22 4.88
N SER A 173 -0.03 -20.20 5.66
CA SER A 173 0.22 -20.02 7.08
C SER A 173 1.31 -18.98 7.32
N ASP A 174 2.40 -19.06 6.56
CA ASP A 174 3.53 -18.13 6.66
C ASP A 174 3.12 -16.72 6.22
N LEU A 175 2.44 -16.59 5.08
CA LEU A 175 1.96 -15.31 4.57
C LEU A 175 0.94 -14.63 5.49
N VAL A 176 -0.01 -15.39 6.07
CA VAL A 176 -0.97 -14.83 7.03
C VAL A 176 -0.29 -14.48 8.35
N THR A 177 0.71 -15.25 8.77
CA THR A 177 1.51 -14.93 9.97
C THR A 177 2.28 -13.63 9.78
N GLY A 178 3.00 -13.49 8.65
CA GLY A 178 3.69 -12.25 8.28
C GLY A 178 2.75 -11.06 8.19
N LEU A 179 1.57 -11.22 7.57
CA LEU A 179 0.54 -10.18 7.50
C LEU A 179 0.12 -9.74 8.90
N SER A 180 -0.23 -10.71 9.76
CA SER A 180 -0.73 -10.45 11.10
C SER A 180 0.31 -9.75 11.97
N GLN A 181 1.56 -10.22 11.93
CA GLN A 181 2.65 -9.65 12.70
C GLN A 181 2.97 -8.23 12.24
N SER A 182 3.12 -8.01 10.93
CA SER A 182 3.45 -6.70 10.39
C SER A 182 2.34 -5.68 10.60
N LEU A 183 1.06 -6.06 10.45
CA LEU A 183 -0.06 -5.18 10.79
C LEU A 183 -0.13 -4.86 12.29
N SER A 184 0.15 -5.82 13.16
CA SER A 184 0.21 -5.58 14.61
C SER A 184 1.30 -4.57 14.95
N GLY A 185 2.52 -4.80 14.43
CA GLY A 185 3.67 -3.91 14.63
C GLY A 185 3.39 -2.50 14.09
N PHE A 186 2.86 -2.39 12.87
CA PHE A 186 2.43 -1.11 12.31
C PHE A 186 1.45 -0.37 13.23
N TYR A 187 0.41 -1.08 13.69
CA TYR A 187 -0.62 -0.48 14.53
C TYR A 187 -0.05 -0.07 15.90
N GLU A 188 0.95 -0.76 16.43
CA GLU A 188 1.74 -0.36 17.61
C GLU A 188 2.58 0.89 17.35
N GLU A 189 3.28 0.96 16.22
CA GLU A 189 4.10 2.12 15.84
C GLU A 189 3.29 3.42 15.70
N VAL A 190 2.05 3.32 15.22
CA VAL A 190 1.16 4.49 15.06
C VAL A 190 0.22 4.71 16.24
N THR A 191 0.55 4.21 17.45
CA THR A 191 -0.36 4.24 18.62
C THR A 191 -1.00 5.61 18.89
N GLN A 192 -0.24 6.70 18.77
CA GLN A 192 -0.74 8.07 18.99
C GLN A 192 -1.66 8.58 17.86
N TYR A 193 -1.64 7.94 16.70
CA TYR A 193 -2.39 8.30 15.50
C TYR A 193 -3.52 7.30 15.17
N ARG A 194 -3.72 6.24 15.97
CA ARG A 194 -4.74 5.19 15.73
C ARG A 194 -6.17 5.72 15.52
N ASP A 195 -6.51 6.85 16.12
CA ASP A 195 -7.80 7.51 15.97
C ASP A 195 -8.03 8.04 14.55
N ARG A 196 -6.92 8.31 13.86
CA ARG A 196 -6.82 8.88 12.52
C ARG A 196 -6.54 7.81 11.46
N VAL A 197 -6.11 6.61 11.85
CA VAL A 197 -5.67 5.56 10.92
C VAL A 197 -6.76 4.51 10.71
N THR A 198 -7.10 4.28 9.44
CA THR A 198 -7.86 3.10 8.98
C THR A 198 -7.03 2.33 7.97
N VAL A 199 -6.91 1.03 8.18
CA VAL A 199 -6.26 0.08 7.27
C VAL A 199 -7.34 -0.76 6.61
N LEU A 200 -7.37 -0.74 5.28
CA LEU A 200 -8.13 -1.70 4.49
C LEU A 200 -7.17 -2.70 3.88
N VAL A 201 -7.52 -3.97 3.96
CA VAL A 201 -6.78 -5.06 3.36
C VAL A 201 -7.70 -5.72 2.35
N MET A 202 -7.31 -5.70 1.09
CA MET A 202 -8.15 -6.19 0.00
C MET A 202 -7.39 -7.16 -0.90
N THR A 203 -8.14 -7.98 -1.63
CA THR A 203 -7.65 -8.96 -2.60
C THR A 203 -8.66 -9.15 -3.74
N GLU A 204 -8.13 -9.49 -4.91
CA GLU A 204 -8.81 -9.63 -6.19
C GLU A 204 -9.23 -11.06 -6.54
N PHE A 205 -8.69 -12.06 -5.84
CA PHE A 205 -9.06 -13.47 -6.05
C PHE A 205 -9.31 -14.20 -4.74
N GLY A 206 -9.88 -15.39 -4.87
CA GLY A 206 -9.89 -16.41 -3.82
C GLY A 206 -9.39 -17.73 -4.40
N ARG A 207 -9.55 -18.84 -3.67
CA ARG A 207 -9.22 -20.19 -4.16
C ARG A 207 -10.44 -21.07 -4.26
N ARG A 208 -10.36 -22.06 -5.14
CA ARG A 208 -11.38 -23.11 -5.20
C ARG A 208 -11.26 -24.04 -4.00
N LEU A 209 -12.40 -24.57 -3.55
CA LEU A 209 -12.44 -25.62 -2.54
C LEU A 209 -11.89 -26.96 -3.06
N ARG A 210 -12.08 -27.23 -4.36
CA ARG A 210 -11.66 -28.48 -4.99
C ARG A 210 -10.21 -28.35 -5.47
N ALA A 211 -9.42 -29.38 -5.16
CA ALA A 211 -8.05 -29.50 -5.65
C ALA A 211 -7.98 -29.55 -7.19
N ASN A 212 -6.90 -29.01 -7.76
CA ASN A 212 -6.54 -29.16 -9.16
C ASN A 212 -5.73 -30.46 -9.38
N GLU A 213 -5.24 -30.67 -10.61
CA GLU A 213 -4.48 -31.88 -10.97
C GLU A 213 -3.07 -31.94 -10.34
N SER A 214 -2.64 -30.87 -9.68
CA SER A 214 -1.33 -30.73 -9.04
C SER A 214 -1.40 -30.79 -7.51
N ASP A 215 -2.50 -31.32 -6.94
CA ASP A 215 -2.77 -31.37 -5.50
C ASP A 215 -2.79 -29.99 -4.80
N GLY A 216 -2.95 -28.91 -5.55
CA GLY A 216 -3.18 -27.55 -5.04
C GLY A 216 -4.53 -27.00 -5.49
N THR A 217 -4.70 -25.69 -5.66
CA THR A 217 -5.99 -25.10 -6.08
C THR A 217 -5.86 -23.97 -7.11
N ASP A 218 -6.81 -23.92 -8.03
CA ASP A 218 -6.95 -22.80 -8.99
C ASP A 218 -7.61 -21.58 -8.33
N HIS A 219 -7.58 -20.44 -9.03
CA HIS A 219 -8.36 -19.26 -8.66
C HIS A 219 -9.86 -19.58 -8.54
N GLY A 220 -10.43 -19.12 -7.44
CA GLY A 220 -11.83 -19.20 -7.08
C GLY A 220 -12.49 -17.83 -7.08
N PHE A 221 -13.83 -17.85 -7.08
CA PHE A 221 -14.64 -16.65 -6.94
C PHE A 221 -14.97 -16.40 -5.47
N GLY A 222 -14.89 -15.13 -5.10
CA GLY A 222 -15.20 -14.69 -3.74
C GLY A 222 -13.93 -14.54 -2.92
N SER A 223 -13.85 -13.39 -2.27
CA SER A 223 -12.83 -13.09 -1.29
C SER A 223 -13.40 -12.11 -0.28
N VAL A 224 -12.62 -11.70 0.70
CA VAL A 224 -13.07 -10.74 1.70
C VAL A 224 -12.10 -9.56 1.80
N MET A 225 -12.66 -8.43 2.21
CA MET A 225 -11.91 -7.23 2.55
C MET A 225 -11.92 -7.12 4.07
N LEU A 226 -10.75 -6.90 4.67
CA LEU A 226 -10.64 -6.63 6.10
C LEU A 226 -10.50 -5.12 6.30
N ALA A 227 -11.07 -4.63 7.39
CA ALA A 227 -10.94 -3.25 7.82
C ALA A 227 -10.50 -3.22 9.29
N LEU A 228 -9.45 -2.49 9.59
CA LEU A 228 -8.88 -2.29 10.92
C LEU A 228 -8.76 -0.79 11.20
N GLY A 229 -9.10 -0.38 12.42
CA GLY A 229 -8.97 1.01 12.86
C GLY A 229 -9.98 1.33 13.96
N LYS A 230 -9.73 2.40 14.73
CA LYS A 230 -10.63 2.79 15.84
C LYS A 230 -12.04 3.15 15.38
N GLN A 231 -12.14 3.75 14.20
CA GLN A 231 -13.41 4.19 13.61
C GLN A 231 -14.13 3.08 12.85
N VAL A 232 -13.53 1.89 12.75
CA VAL A 232 -14.17 0.73 12.13
C VAL A 232 -15.13 0.09 13.12
N ASN A 233 -16.37 -0.14 12.68
CA ASN A 233 -17.37 -0.93 13.40
C ASN A 233 -16.99 -2.43 13.38
N GLY A 234 -15.98 -2.79 14.16
CA GLY A 234 -15.38 -4.13 14.22
C GLY A 234 -16.32 -5.23 14.75
N GLY A 235 -15.87 -6.48 14.64
CA GLY A 235 -16.64 -7.66 15.06
C GLY A 235 -17.86 -7.95 14.18
N ARG A 236 -17.90 -7.39 12.97
CA ARG A 236 -19.04 -7.48 12.05
C ARG A 236 -18.57 -7.94 10.68
N ILE A 237 -19.40 -8.75 10.02
CA ILE A 237 -19.26 -9.10 8.61
C ILE A 237 -20.28 -8.29 7.83
N TYR A 238 -19.79 -7.54 6.84
CA TYR A 238 -20.63 -6.76 5.93
C TYR A 238 -20.71 -7.44 4.57
N GLY A 239 -21.87 -7.31 3.91
CA GLY A 239 -22.14 -7.91 2.62
C GLY A 239 -22.81 -9.28 2.73
N GLN A 240 -23.19 -9.82 1.57
CA GLN A 240 -23.80 -11.14 1.45
C GLN A 240 -22.75 -12.13 0.96
N LEU A 241 -22.42 -13.12 1.78
CA LEU A 241 -21.76 -14.34 1.29
C LEU A 241 -22.78 -15.04 0.39
N ARG A 242 -22.54 -15.04 -0.91
CA ARG A 242 -23.43 -15.76 -1.84
C ARG A 242 -23.24 -17.26 -1.59
N ASN A 243 -24.35 -17.98 -1.42
CA ASN A 243 -24.43 -19.44 -1.27
C ASN A 243 -24.02 -20.19 -2.56
N SER A 244 -22.83 -19.90 -3.09
CA SER A 244 -22.13 -20.73 -4.05
C SER A 244 -21.11 -21.55 -3.28
N TRP A 245 -20.99 -22.84 -3.58
CA TRP A 245 -20.13 -23.85 -2.98
C TRP A 245 -18.61 -23.56 -3.05
N ILE A 246 -18.19 -22.37 -2.64
CA ILE A 246 -16.85 -21.81 -2.81
C ILE A 246 -16.51 -21.03 -1.54
N LEU A 247 -15.76 -21.66 -0.64
CA LEU A 247 -15.11 -21.02 0.51
C LEU A 247 -13.64 -21.47 0.57
N GLY A 248 -12.86 -21.16 -0.46
CA GLY A 248 -11.41 -21.19 -0.37
C GLY A 248 -10.90 -19.78 -0.08
N LEU A 249 -10.56 -19.49 1.18
CA LEU A 249 -9.99 -18.21 1.58
C LEU A 249 -8.50 -18.23 1.28
N THR A 250 -8.06 -17.37 0.36
CA THR A 250 -6.64 -17.08 0.16
C THR A 250 -6.56 -15.65 -0.36
N TRP A 251 -5.70 -14.86 0.27
CA TRP A 251 -5.62 -13.40 0.11
C TRP A 251 -4.57 -13.06 -0.93
N LEU A 252 -4.64 -11.92 -1.59
CA LEU A 252 -3.53 -11.16 -2.18
C LEU A 252 -3.68 -9.75 -1.65
N LEU A 253 -2.73 -9.24 -0.86
CA LEU A 253 -3.00 -8.07 -0.06
C LEU A 253 -2.50 -6.82 -0.76
N ARG A 254 -3.43 -5.91 -1.07
CA ARG A 254 -3.12 -4.51 -1.34
C ARG A 254 -3.79 -3.68 -0.25
N GLN A 255 -2.98 -2.95 0.52
CA GLN A 255 -3.48 -2.20 1.66
C GLN A 255 -3.73 -0.76 1.29
N ILE A 256 -4.86 -0.22 1.75
CA ILE A 256 -5.18 1.19 1.66
C ILE A 256 -5.11 1.76 3.07
N PHE A 257 -4.23 2.73 3.24
CA PHE A 257 -4.22 3.58 4.41
C PHE A 257 -5.13 4.76 4.11
N ALA A 258 -6.02 5.07 5.03
CA ALA A 258 -6.61 6.40 5.16
C ALA A 258 -6.16 6.94 6.51
N ALA A 259 -5.32 7.98 6.49
CA ALA A 259 -4.98 8.78 7.66
C ALA A 259 -5.81 10.07 7.57
N TYR A 260 -6.71 10.28 8.53
CA TYR A 260 -7.52 11.51 8.63
C TYR A 260 -7.01 12.38 9.75
#